data_AF-A0A838HGY9-F1
#
_entry.id   AF-A0A838HGY9-F1
#
_cell.length_a   1.000
_cell.length_b   1.000
_cell.length_c   1.000
_cell.angle_alpha   90.00
_cell.angle_beta   90.00
_cell.angle_gamma   90.00
#
_symmetry.space_group_name_H-M   'P 1'
#
loop_
_entity.id
_entity.type
_entity.pdbx_description
1 polymer ?
#
loop_
_entity_poly.entity_id
_entity_poly.type
_entity_poly.pdbx_seq_one_letter_code
_entity_poly.pdbx_strand_id
1 'polypeptide(L)'
;MTSVPPPPPSSSPSDPFGQGPVPSTGATPADPVTPAPYPPVDGPAGPPKKGLSTGMKLAIGCGALLLLVLVIMFACVGFAAKKAKDFTESTSEAVEDQEKAGTMAQELEREYAFTAPVDGQLDGEMVNRFFAVTDDAWGEIEDWAADMEERGERVDSAGARESFGNTMAAVKGMGRARLAIVEALDGNDMAPSAYVWTGARLMQAYEARGGTSGAVPERNVELAREHEGRLAELQDKQKGGTGKGAVLGLAFVLFPRPDLMIPAGMDTLWRSTQ
;
A
#
# COMPACT_ATOMS: atom_id res chain seq x y z
N MET A 1 67.96 1.30 17.88
CA MET A 1 67.20 0.08 17.53
C MET A 1 66.14 -0.11 18.59
N THR A 2 64.96 0.46 18.37
CA THR A 2 63.83 0.43 19.30
C THR A 2 62.97 -0.79 18.99
N SER A 3 62.91 -1.72 19.95
CA SER A 3 62.11 -2.95 19.89
C SER A 3 60.63 -2.61 19.91
N VAL A 4 59.90 -3.03 18.88
CA VAL A 4 58.44 -2.89 18.81
C VAL A 4 57.82 -4.04 19.61
N PRO A 5 56.94 -3.76 20.59
CA PRO A 5 56.29 -4.82 21.35
C PRO A 5 55.28 -5.61 20.49
N PRO A 6 55.12 -6.92 20.71
CA PRO A 6 54.18 -7.74 19.97
C PRO A 6 52.73 -7.36 20.28
N PRO A 7 51.81 -7.53 19.31
CA PRO A 7 50.38 -7.24 19.51
C PRO A 7 49.75 -8.22 20.52
N PRO A 8 48.72 -7.76 21.26
CA PRO A 8 48.00 -8.61 22.21
C PRO A 8 47.22 -9.73 21.51
N PRO A 9 46.96 -10.85 22.20
CA PRO A 9 46.23 -11.98 21.64
C PRO A 9 44.76 -11.61 21.36
N SER A 10 44.31 -11.94 20.15
CA SER A 10 42.92 -11.83 19.70
C SER A 10 42.00 -12.73 20.53
N SER A 11 41.20 -12.13 21.41
CA SER A 11 40.08 -12.81 22.08
C SER A 11 38.86 -12.82 21.16
N SER A 12 38.67 -13.94 20.46
CA SER A 12 37.43 -14.21 19.73
C SER A 12 36.25 -14.35 20.72
N PRO A 13 35.10 -13.69 20.50
CA PRO A 13 33.91 -13.88 21.33
C PRO A 13 33.37 -15.30 21.18
N SER A 14 33.18 -15.95 22.32
CA SER A 14 32.48 -17.23 22.43
C SER A 14 30.99 -17.01 22.14
N ASP A 15 30.47 -17.63 21.08
CA ASP A 15 29.03 -17.69 20.77
C ASP A 15 28.26 -18.42 21.88
N PRO A 16 27.26 -17.79 22.54
CA PRO A 16 26.41 -18.46 23.54
C PRO A 16 25.15 -19.09 22.94
N PHE A 17 24.97 -19.10 21.61
CA PHE A 17 23.76 -19.62 20.98
C PHE A 17 23.86 -21.11 20.67
N GLY A 18 23.77 -21.92 21.72
CA GLY A 18 23.39 -23.33 21.61
C GLY A 18 21.96 -23.46 21.08
N GLN A 19 21.82 -23.68 19.77
CA GLN A 19 20.58 -24.14 19.17
C GLN A 19 20.45 -25.66 19.38
N GLY A 20 19.72 -26.04 20.43
CA GLY A 20 19.17 -27.38 20.53
C GLY A 20 17.94 -27.53 19.62
N PRO A 21 17.69 -28.72 19.02
CA PRO A 21 16.45 -28.98 18.30
C PRO A 21 15.27 -29.04 19.28
N VAL A 22 14.33 -28.11 19.15
CA VAL A 22 13.03 -28.18 19.83
C VAL A 22 12.15 -29.24 19.14
N PRO A 23 11.60 -30.23 19.87
CA PRO A 23 10.62 -31.15 19.30
C PRO A 23 9.28 -30.44 19.12
N SER A 24 8.82 -30.39 17.87
CA SER A 24 7.51 -29.92 17.47
C SER A 24 6.44 -30.95 17.84
N THR A 25 5.85 -30.82 19.02
CA THR A 25 4.60 -31.51 19.40
C THR A 25 3.48 -30.49 19.48
N GLY A 26 2.72 -30.36 18.39
CA GLY A 26 1.52 -29.54 18.30
C GLY A 26 0.52 -30.22 17.38
N ALA A 27 -0.47 -30.88 17.98
CA ALA A 27 -1.46 -31.72 17.33
C ALA A 27 -2.32 -30.96 16.30
N THR A 28 -2.44 -31.54 15.11
CA THR A 28 -3.42 -31.16 14.09
C THR A 28 -4.83 -31.55 14.58
N PRO A 29 -5.80 -30.63 14.64
CA PRO A 29 -7.21 -30.99 14.77
C PRO A 29 -7.63 -31.80 13.56
N ALA A 30 -8.21 -32.98 13.78
CA ALA A 30 -8.74 -33.83 12.72
C ALA A 30 -9.90 -33.13 12.01
N ASP A 31 -9.82 -33.03 10.68
CA ASP A 31 -10.91 -32.58 9.83
C ASP A 31 -12.15 -33.49 9.97
N PRO A 32 -13.37 -32.92 9.95
CA PRO A 32 -14.60 -33.70 9.89
C PRO A 32 -14.72 -34.40 8.52
N VAL A 33 -14.79 -35.73 8.57
CA VAL A 33 -15.06 -36.61 7.43
C VAL A 33 -16.39 -36.21 6.77
N THR A 34 -16.31 -35.76 5.52
CA THR A 34 -17.49 -35.49 4.68
C THR A 34 -18.01 -36.81 4.10
N PRO A 35 -19.28 -37.20 4.30
CA PRO A 35 -19.82 -38.43 3.73
C PRO A 35 -19.97 -38.36 2.21
N ALA A 36 -19.71 -39.48 1.54
CA ALA A 36 -19.72 -39.61 0.08
C ALA A 36 -21.12 -39.36 -0.55
N PRO A 37 -21.20 -38.81 -1.76
CA PRO A 37 -22.47 -38.61 -2.48
C PRO A 37 -23.10 -39.95 -2.89
N TYR A 38 -24.42 -40.06 -2.73
CA TYR A 38 -25.22 -41.20 -3.23
C TYR A 38 -25.23 -41.24 -4.78
N PRO A 39 -25.28 -42.43 -5.40
CA PRO A 39 -25.47 -42.56 -6.84
C PRO A 39 -26.88 -42.11 -7.27
N PRO A 40 -27.05 -41.54 -8.48
CA PRO A 40 -28.35 -41.18 -9.01
C PRO A 40 -29.20 -42.42 -9.30
N VAL A 41 -30.48 -42.33 -8.95
CA VAL A 41 -31.51 -43.35 -9.18
C VAL A 41 -31.95 -43.29 -10.65
N ASP A 42 -31.74 -44.38 -11.39
CA ASP A 42 -32.20 -44.54 -12.77
C ASP A 42 -33.73 -44.62 -12.82
N GLY A 43 -34.35 -43.58 -13.40
CA GLY A 43 -35.78 -43.54 -13.69
C GLY A 43 -36.13 -44.22 -15.03
N PRO A 44 -37.35 -44.80 -15.16
CA PRO A 44 -37.75 -45.58 -16.32
C PRO A 44 -37.92 -44.73 -17.59
N ALA A 45 -37.47 -45.32 -18.71
CA ALA A 45 -37.48 -44.77 -20.05
C ALA A 45 -38.90 -44.42 -20.54
N GLY A 46 -39.11 -43.14 -20.85
CA GLY A 46 -40.31 -42.65 -21.52
C GLY A 46 -40.31 -42.94 -23.04
N PRO A 47 -41.50 -43.06 -23.66
CA PRO A 47 -41.64 -43.46 -25.05
C PRO A 47 -41.16 -42.40 -26.06
N PRO A 48 -40.65 -42.82 -27.23
CA PRO A 48 -40.02 -41.93 -28.21
C PRO A 48 -41.05 -41.00 -28.87
N LYS A 49 -40.85 -39.68 -28.73
CA LYS A 49 -41.63 -38.67 -29.46
C LYS A 49 -41.08 -38.55 -30.89
N LYS A 50 -41.94 -38.83 -31.88
CA LYS A 50 -41.65 -38.67 -33.31
C LYS A 50 -41.33 -37.21 -33.62
N GLY A 51 -40.08 -36.94 -33.97
CA GLY A 51 -39.57 -35.61 -34.32
C GLY A 51 -39.95 -35.19 -35.74
N LEU A 52 -40.39 -33.94 -35.86
CA LEU A 52 -40.31 -33.16 -37.11
C LEU A 52 -38.87 -32.64 -37.24
N SER A 53 -38.28 -32.85 -38.43
CA SER A 53 -36.88 -32.61 -38.80
C SER A 53 -36.20 -31.41 -38.14
N THR A 54 -35.14 -31.70 -37.39
CA THR A 54 -34.30 -30.81 -36.56
C THR A 54 -33.41 -29.86 -37.37
N GLY A 55 -33.26 -30.05 -38.69
CA GLY A 55 -32.25 -29.34 -39.49
C GLY A 55 -32.57 -27.88 -39.82
N MET A 56 -33.85 -27.50 -39.93
CA MET A 56 -34.22 -26.20 -40.50
C MET A 56 -34.52 -25.10 -39.47
N LYS A 57 -34.79 -25.47 -38.20
CA LYS A 57 -35.02 -24.49 -37.11
C LYS A 57 -33.73 -23.97 -36.47
N LEU A 58 -32.61 -24.68 -36.62
CA LEU A 58 -31.32 -24.29 -36.05
C LEU A 58 -30.64 -23.15 -36.83
N ALA A 59 -30.87 -23.05 -38.15
CA ALA A 59 -30.20 -22.08 -39.01
C ALA A 59 -30.73 -20.63 -38.81
N ILE A 60 -32.04 -20.46 -38.60
CA ILE A 60 -32.67 -19.14 -38.42
C ILE A 60 -32.45 -18.61 -36.99
N GLY A 61 -32.41 -19.50 -35.98
CA GLY A 61 -32.17 -19.11 -34.59
C GLY A 61 -30.73 -18.67 -34.32
N CYS A 62 -29.73 -19.32 -34.94
CA CYS A 62 -28.32 -18.98 -34.73
C CYS A 62 -27.93 -17.66 -35.43
N GLY A 63 -28.49 -17.39 -36.61
CA GLY A 63 -28.22 -16.14 -37.35
C GLY A 63 -28.70 -14.89 -36.60
N ALA A 64 -29.91 -14.93 -36.02
CA ALA A 64 -30.43 -13.82 -35.23
C ALA A 64 -29.66 -13.62 -33.92
N LEU A 65 -29.22 -14.71 -33.27
CA LEU A 65 -28.40 -14.64 -32.05
C LEU A 65 -27.01 -14.06 -32.35
N LEU A 66 -26.35 -14.50 -33.43
CA LEU A 66 -25.06 -13.96 -33.86
C LEU A 66 -25.15 -12.48 -34.23
N LEU A 67 -26.22 -12.07 -34.90
CA LEU A 67 -26.43 -10.67 -35.26
C LEU A 67 -26.73 -9.81 -34.02
N LEU A 68 -27.51 -10.31 -33.06
CA LEU A 68 -27.71 -9.65 -31.76
C LEU A 68 -26.41 -9.52 -30.97
N VAL A 69 -25.60 -10.57 -30.91
CA VAL A 69 -24.28 -10.56 -30.26
C VAL A 69 -23.34 -9.58 -30.96
N LEU A 70 -23.33 -9.53 -32.29
CA LEU A 70 -22.57 -8.54 -33.06
C LEU A 70 -23.04 -7.11 -32.79
N VAL A 71 -24.35 -6.86 -32.76
CA VAL A 71 -24.91 -5.53 -32.45
C VAL A 71 -24.58 -5.13 -31.02
N ILE A 72 -24.64 -6.04 -30.05
CA ILE A 72 -24.22 -5.79 -28.66
C ILE A 72 -22.72 -5.53 -28.61
N MET A 73 -21.88 -6.31 -29.31
CA MET A 73 -20.44 -6.05 -29.38
C MET A 73 -20.15 -4.70 -30.04
N PHE A 74 -20.79 -4.35 -31.16
CA PHE A 74 -20.60 -3.06 -31.81
C PHE A 74 -21.13 -1.90 -30.96
N ALA A 75 -22.23 -2.08 -30.25
CA ALA A 75 -22.73 -1.08 -29.31
C ALA A 75 -21.78 -0.92 -28.11
N CYS A 76 -21.27 -2.03 -27.55
CA CYS A 76 -20.26 -2.03 -26.50
C CYS A 76 -18.94 -1.40 -26.99
N VAL A 77 -18.49 -1.68 -28.21
CA VAL A 77 -17.28 -1.11 -28.82
C VAL A 77 -17.48 0.37 -29.15
N GLY A 78 -18.66 0.79 -29.61
CA GLY A 78 -18.98 2.20 -29.89
C GLY A 78 -19.05 3.05 -28.63
N PHE A 79 -19.67 2.53 -27.56
CA PHE A 79 -19.67 3.17 -26.25
C PHE A 79 -18.28 3.13 -25.60
N ALA A 80 -17.55 2.03 -25.76
CA ALA A 80 -16.18 1.91 -25.31
C ALA A 80 -15.26 2.84 -26.08
N ALA A 81 -15.43 3.11 -27.38
CA ALA A 81 -14.53 3.97 -28.14
C ALA A 81 -14.61 5.43 -27.70
N LYS A 82 -15.82 5.95 -27.42
CA LYS A 82 -15.98 7.33 -26.94
C LYS A 82 -15.49 7.47 -25.49
N LYS A 83 -15.82 6.51 -24.62
CA LYS A 83 -15.29 6.48 -23.24
C LYS A 83 -13.79 6.19 -23.20
N ALA A 84 -13.27 5.40 -24.12
CA ALA A 84 -11.86 5.05 -24.20
C ALA A 84 -11.03 6.27 -24.55
N LYS A 85 -11.50 7.20 -25.40
CA LYS A 85 -10.70 8.40 -25.69
C LYS A 85 -10.45 9.25 -24.45
N ASP A 86 -11.51 9.61 -23.72
CA ASP A 86 -11.40 10.39 -22.47
C ASP A 86 -10.66 9.58 -21.37
N PHE A 87 -10.86 8.26 -21.35
CA PHE A 87 -10.17 7.37 -20.43
C PHE A 87 -8.67 7.23 -20.76
N THR A 88 -8.30 7.15 -22.04
CA THR A 88 -6.91 7.02 -22.48
C THR A 88 -6.14 8.30 -22.21
N GLU A 89 -6.72 9.47 -22.47
CA GLU A 89 -6.10 10.77 -22.16
C GLU A 89 -5.90 10.96 -20.65
N SER A 90 -6.90 10.59 -19.83
CA SER A 90 -6.78 10.70 -18.37
C SER A 90 -5.89 9.63 -17.72
N THR A 91 -5.81 8.43 -18.30
CA THR A 91 -4.95 7.35 -17.82
C THR A 91 -3.51 7.57 -18.23
N SER A 92 -3.25 8.16 -19.41
CA SER A 92 -1.88 8.47 -19.82
C SER A 92 -1.23 9.46 -18.87
N GLU A 93 -1.94 10.52 -18.47
CA GLU A 93 -1.45 11.50 -17.49
C GLU A 93 -1.08 10.83 -16.16
N ALA A 94 -1.96 9.97 -15.62
CA ALA A 94 -1.67 9.27 -14.36
C ALA A 94 -0.46 8.32 -14.45
N VAL A 95 -0.27 7.66 -15.60
CA VAL A 95 0.88 6.79 -15.84
C VAL A 95 2.17 7.62 -15.99
N GLU A 96 2.10 8.73 -16.72
CA GLU A 96 3.21 9.68 -16.87
C GLU A 96 3.65 10.26 -15.52
N ASP A 97 2.69 10.66 -14.66
CA ASP A 97 2.97 11.13 -13.30
C ASP A 97 3.63 10.04 -12.45
N GLN A 98 3.15 8.80 -12.56
CA GLN A 98 3.72 7.67 -11.83
C GLN A 98 5.14 7.33 -12.29
N GLU A 99 5.43 7.42 -13.59
CA GLU A 99 6.75 7.22 -14.18
C GLU A 99 7.71 8.36 -13.80
N LYS A 100 7.25 9.62 -13.92
CA LYS A 100 8.00 10.82 -13.50
C LYS A 100 8.37 10.74 -12.03
N ALA A 101 7.39 10.49 -11.16
CA ALA A 101 7.62 10.38 -9.72
C ALA A 101 8.54 9.18 -9.39
N GLY A 102 8.46 8.08 -10.14
CA GLY A 102 9.36 6.95 -10.00
C GLY A 102 10.81 7.29 -10.35
N THR A 103 11.01 8.04 -11.42
CA THR A 103 12.34 8.49 -11.87
C THR A 103 12.94 9.49 -10.88
N MET A 104 12.16 10.51 -10.51
CA MET A 104 12.59 11.52 -9.54
C MET A 104 12.92 10.88 -8.18
N ALA A 105 12.11 9.95 -7.68
CA ALA A 105 12.41 9.26 -6.42
C ALA A 105 13.75 8.50 -6.47
N GLN A 106 14.06 7.85 -7.59
CA GLN A 106 15.36 7.17 -7.77
C GLN A 106 16.53 8.15 -7.92
N GLU A 107 16.30 9.33 -8.47
CA GLU A 107 17.29 10.40 -8.53
C GLU A 107 17.55 10.98 -7.14
N LEU A 108 16.52 11.27 -6.36
CA LEU A 108 16.63 11.74 -4.98
C LEU A 108 17.37 10.73 -4.07
N GLU A 109 17.11 9.43 -4.21
CA GLU A 109 17.86 8.41 -3.46
C GLU A 109 19.36 8.41 -3.81
N ARG A 110 19.72 8.80 -5.05
CA ARG A 110 21.11 8.87 -5.49
C ARG A 110 21.77 10.17 -5.06
N GLU A 111 21.06 11.29 -5.19
CA GLU A 111 21.57 12.63 -4.87
C GLU A 111 21.67 12.85 -3.36
N TYR A 112 20.64 12.45 -2.61
CA TYR A 112 20.55 12.60 -1.15
C TYR A 112 20.75 11.27 -0.43
N ALA A 113 21.73 10.49 -0.88
CA ALA A 113 21.98 9.13 -0.38
C ALA A 113 21.95 9.07 1.16
N PHE A 114 21.01 8.29 1.68
CA PHE A 114 20.74 8.20 3.11
C PHE A 114 21.22 6.87 3.68
N THR A 115 21.90 6.94 4.82
CA THR A 115 22.23 5.79 5.66
C THR A 115 21.68 6.04 7.06
N ALA A 116 20.83 5.14 7.53
CA ALA A 116 20.26 5.24 8.87
C ALA A 116 21.38 5.25 9.94
N PRO A 117 21.33 6.16 10.93
CA PRO A 117 22.22 6.14 12.07
C PRO A 117 22.18 4.80 12.82
N VAL A 118 23.37 4.26 13.13
CA VAL A 118 23.51 2.95 13.79
C VAL A 118 22.92 2.94 15.20
N ASP A 119 22.98 4.09 15.89
CA ASP A 119 22.41 4.28 17.22
C ASP A 119 20.89 4.56 17.19
N GLY A 120 20.30 4.67 15.99
CA GLY A 120 18.89 4.96 15.80
C GLY A 120 18.47 6.37 16.23
N GLN A 121 19.42 7.28 16.49
CA GLN A 121 19.09 8.64 16.93
C GLN A 121 18.63 9.51 15.76
N LEU A 122 17.59 10.29 16.02
CA LEU A 122 17.08 11.32 15.11
C LEU A 122 17.92 12.59 15.28
N ASP A 123 18.26 13.19 14.14
CA ASP A 123 18.78 14.54 14.11
C ASP A 123 17.64 15.57 14.04
N GLY A 124 17.79 16.71 14.72
CA GLY A 124 16.75 17.73 14.79
C GLY A 124 16.49 18.42 13.45
N GLU A 125 17.52 18.61 12.62
CA GLU A 125 17.35 19.18 11.28
C GLU A 125 16.59 18.21 10.36
N MET A 126 16.90 16.92 10.46
CA MET A 126 16.19 15.86 9.74
C MET A 126 14.72 15.78 10.12
N VAL A 127 14.39 15.94 11.41
CA VAL A 127 13.00 16.00 11.90
C VAL A 127 12.27 17.23 11.34
N ASN A 128 12.92 18.40 11.33
CA ASN A 128 12.33 19.61 10.74
C ASN A 128 12.08 19.46 9.23
N ARG A 129 13.02 18.85 8.48
CA ARG A 129 12.85 18.56 7.06
C ARG A 129 11.74 17.55 6.79
N PHE A 130 11.65 16.46 7.57
CA PHE A 130 10.53 15.51 7.51
C PHE A 130 9.19 16.24 7.58
N PHE A 131 9.07 17.14 8.55
CA PHE A 131 7.86 17.91 8.78
C PHE A 131 7.55 18.93 7.67
N ALA A 132 8.57 19.60 7.12
CA ALA A 132 8.40 20.50 5.97
C ALA A 132 7.90 19.73 4.74
N VAL A 133 8.52 18.59 4.43
CA VAL A 133 8.06 17.68 3.35
C VAL A 133 6.61 17.26 3.57
N THR A 134 6.23 16.89 4.81
CA THR A 134 4.85 16.49 5.11
C THR A 134 3.86 17.63 4.91
N ASP A 135 4.19 18.85 5.33
CA ASP A 135 3.32 20.02 5.16
C ASP A 135 3.16 20.39 3.68
N ASP A 136 4.27 20.44 2.93
CA ASP A 136 4.27 20.78 1.50
C ASP A 136 3.49 19.74 0.69
N ALA A 137 3.76 18.45 0.92
CA ALA A 137 3.04 17.37 0.24
C ALA A 137 1.55 17.36 0.63
N TRP A 138 1.21 17.64 1.90
CA TRP A 138 -0.19 17.71 2.32
C TRP A 138 -0.92 18.86 1.63
N GLY A 139 -0.30 20.03 1.51
CA GLY A 139 -0.90 21.19 0.83
C GLY A 139 -1.34 20.89 -0.61
N GLU A 140 -0.62 20.00 -1.30
CA GLU A 140 -0.97 19.56 -2.67
C GLU A 140 -1.97 18.41 -2.72
N ILE A 141 -2.07 17.61 -1.65
CA ILE A 141 -2.89 16.39 -1.58
C ILE A 141 -4.25 16.65 -0.91
N GLU A 142 -4.36 17.67 -0.06
CA GLU A 142 -5.52 17.93 0.82
C GLU A 142 -6.86 18.01 0.05
N ASP A 143 -6.92 18.84 -1.00
CA ASP A 143 -8.13 19.01 -1.82
C ASP A 143 -8.57 17.68 -2.45
N TRP A 144 -7.62 16.86 -2.90
CA TRP A 144 -7.91 15.56 -3.48
C TRP A 144 -8.32 14.54 -2.42
N ALA A 145 -7.67 14.54 -1.26
CA ALA A 145 -8.02 13.67 -0.15
C ALA A 145 -9.46 13.93 0.32
N ALA A 146 -9.86 15.21 0.42
CA ALA A 146 -11.22 15.60 0.74
C ALA A 146 -12.24 15.13 -0.31
N ASP A 147 -11.95 15.28 -1.61
CA ASP A 147 -12.81 14.76 -2.69
C ASP A 147 -12.95 13.22 -2.62
N MET A 148 -11.87 12.51 -2.27
CA MET A 148 -11.91 11.05 -2.14
C MET A 148 -12.69 10.57 -0.93
N GLU A 149 -12.64 11.30 0.18
CA GLU A 149 -13.46 11.03 1.36
C GLU A 149 -14.95 11.20 1.05
N GLU A 150 -15.34 12.31 0.41
CA GLU A 150 -16.71 12.54 -0.05
C GLU A 150 -17.19 11.46 -1.04
N ARG A 151 -16.29 10.97 -1.90
CA ARG A 151 -16.59 9.85 -2.80
C ARG A 151 -16.71 8.52 -2.05
N GLY A 152 -15.87 8.28 -1.05
CA GLY A 152 -15.88 7.09 -0.20
C GLY A 152 -17.23 6.88 0.46
N GLU A 153 -17.76 7.92 1.11
CA GLU A 153 -19.09 7.89 1.75
C GLU A 153 -20.22 7.58 0.75
N ARG A 154 -20.08 8.05 -0.50
CA ARG A 154 -21.02 7.72 -1.57
C ARG A 154 -20.90 6.27 -2.03
N VAL A 155 -19.70 5.69 -2.09
CA VAL A 155 -19.48 4.29 -2.51
C VAL A 155 -20.19 3.32 -1.57
N ASP A 156 -20.11 3.55 -0.27
CA ASP A 156 -20.75 2.67 0.71
C ASP A 156 -22.28 2.62 0.54
N SER A 157 -22.85 3.66 -0.07
CA SER A 157 -24.28 3.75 -0.38
C SER A 157 -24.65 3.25 -1.79
N ALA A 158 -23.70 3.11 -2.70
CA ALA A 158 -23.95 2.91 -4.13
C ALA A 158 -23.37 1.60 -4.67
N GLY A 159 -24.19 0.82 -5.39
CA GLY A 159 -23.83 -0.52 -5.87
C GLY A 159 -22.63 -0.60 -6.85
N ALA A 160 -22.30 -1.83 -7.27
CA ALA A 160 -21.06 -2.22 -7.95
C ALA A 160 -20.61 -1.42 -9.20
N ARG A 161 -21.48 -0.63 -9.85
CA ARG A 161 -21.13 0.13 -11.05
C ARG A 161 -20.46 1.48 -10.74
N GLU A 162 -20.74 2.07 -9.57
CA GLU A 162 -20.02 3.26 -9.10
C GLU A 162 -18.63 2.92 -8.56
N SER A 163 -18.45 1.70 -8.03
CA SER A 163 -17.18 1.17 -7.54
C SER A 163 -16.03 1.31 -8.57
N PHE A 164 -16.24 0.96 -9.84
CA PHE A 164 -15.18 1.05 -10.86
C PHE A 164 -14.72 2.48 -11.14
N GLY A 165 -15.64 3.44 -11.21
CA GLY A 165 -15.29 4.86 -11.41
C GLY A 165 -14.48 5.41 -10.24
N ASN A 166 -14.83 4.99 -9.02
CA ASN A 166 -14.13 5.40 -7.80
C ASN A 166 -12.76 4.76 -7.68
N THR A 167 -12.59 3.50 -8.10
CA THR A 167 -11.26 2.87 -8.20
C THR A 167 -10.34 3.63 -9.15
N MET A 168 -10.83 4.06 -10.32
CA MET A 168 -10.00 4.81 -11.27
C MET A 168 -9.63 6.21 -10.75
N ALA A 169 -10.55 6.88 -10.05
CA ALA A 169 -10.27 8.13 -9.37
C ALA A 169 -9.19 7.95 -8.28
N ALA A 170 -9.23 6.83 -7.54
CA ALA A 170 -8.21 6.48 -6.56
C ALA A 170 -6.83 6.27 -7.20
N VAL A 171 -6.78 5.56 -8.34
CA VAL A 171 -5.52 5.33 -9.07
C VAL A 171 -4.92 6.64 -9.57
N LYS A 172 -5.72 7.50 -10.20
CA LYS A 172 -5.24 8.81 -10.68
C LYS A 172 -4.74 9.67 -9.51
N GLY A 173 -5.50 9.68 -8.43
CA GLY A 173 -5.14 10.36 -7.20
C GLY A 173 -3.83 9.88 -6.57
N MET A 174 -3.60 8.57 -6.59
CA MET A 174 -2.35 7.97 -6.11
C MET A 174 -1.14 8.41 -6.93
N GLY A 175 -1.27 8.52 -8.26
CA GLY A 175 -0.22 9.06 -9.13
C GLY A 175 0.15 10.50 -8.76
N ARG A 176 -0.86 11.37 -8.63
CA ARG A 176 -0.68 12.76 -8.21
C ARG A 176 -0.08 12.89 -6.81
N ALA A 177 -0.58 12.11 -5.85
CA ALA A 177 -0.06 12.11 -4.49
C ALA A 177 1.40 11.64 -4.42
N ARG A 178 1.76 10.62 -5.21
CA ARG A 178 3.15 10.18 -5.32
C ARG A 178 4.03 11.29 -5.89
N LEU A 179 3.59 11.96 -6.95
CA LEU A 179 4.35 13.07 -7.54
C LEU A 179 4.52 14.21 -6.53
N ALA A 180 3.45 14.63 -5.85
CA ALA A 180 3.49 15.67 -4.82
C ALA A 180 4.47 15.34 -3.68
N ILE A 181 4.48 14.09 -3.21
CA ILE A 181 5.44 13.66 -2.18
C ILE A 181 6.88 13.77 -2.70
N VAL A 182 7.14 13.33 -3.93
CA VAL A 182 8.49 13.35 -4.50
C VAL A 182 8.95 14.78 -4.81
N GLU A 183 8.07 15.66 -5.27
CA GLU A 183 8.38 17.08 -5.47
C GLU A 183 8.63 17.81 -4.14
N ALA A 184 7.87 17.47 -3.09
CA ALA A 184 8.12 17.99 -1.74
C ALA A 184 9.46 17.50 -1.16
N LEU A 185 9.81 16.24 -1.41
CA LEU A 185 11.11 15.67 -1.02
C LEU A 185 12.28 16.36 -1.74
N ASP A 186 12.14 16.61 -3.04
CA ASP A 186 13.11 17.34 -3.85
C ASP A 186 13.29 18.78 -3.35
N GLY A 187 12.19 19.50 -3.13
CA GLY A 187 12.23 20.88 -2.61
C GLY A 187 12.82 21.04 -1.20
N ASN A 188 12.99 19.94 -0.47
CA ASN A 188 13.54 19.91 0.90
C ASN A 188 14.83 19.09 1.01
N ASP A 189 15.49 18.78 -0.12
CA ASP A 189 16.78 18.08 -0.18
C ASP A 189 16.79 16.76 0.65
N MET A 190 15.74 15.94 0.49
CA MET A 190 15.53 14.75 1.32
C MET A 190 15.29 13.49 0.48
N ALA A 191 16.07 12.44 0.72
CA ALA A 191 15.81 11.15 0.12
C ALA A 191 14.49 10.54 0.63
N PRO A 192 13.72 9.82 -0.21
CA PRO A 192 12.53 9.09 0.21
C PRO A 192 12.80 8.16 1.40
N SER A 193 13.93 7.46 1.40
CA SER A 193 14.36 6.56 2.48
C SER A 193 14.62 7.28 3.80
N ALA A 194 15.19 8.49 3.76
CA ALA A 194 15.38 9.33 4.94
C ALA A 194 14.02 9.75 5.52
N TYR A 195 13.07 10.16 4.66
CA TYR A 195 11.74 10.59 5.06
C TYR A 195 10.97 9.47 5.78
N VAL A 196 10.88 8.29 5.14
CA VAL A 196 10.17 7.13 5.72
C VAL A 196 10.82 6.69 7.04
N TRP A 197 12.15 6.62 7.09
CA TRP A 197 12.86 6.23 8.31
C TRP A 197 12.63 7.24 9.45
N THR A 198 12.72 8.54 9.15
CA THR A 198 12.54 9.61 10.14
C THR A 198 11.13 9.59 10.71
N GLY A 199 10.12 9.53 9.85
CA GLY A 199 8.72 9.41 10.26
C GLY A 199 8.49 8.19 11.14
N ALA A 200 9.01 7.01 10.75
CA ALA A 200 8.90 5.79 11.55
C ALA A 200 9.46 5.95 12.98
N ARG A 201 10.67 6.49 13.08
CA ARG A 201 11.36 6.67 14.37
C ARG A 201 10.70 7.73 15.24
N LEU A 202 10.21 8.80 14.65
CA LEU A 202 9.55 9.88 15.37
C LEU A 202 8.19 9.42 15.92
N MET A 203 7.43 8.64 15.14
CA MET A 203 6.18 8.03 15.60
C MET A 203 6.42 7.01 16.71
N GLN A 204 7.44 6.16 16.59
CA GLN A 204 7.85 5.23 17.65
C GLN A 204 8.22 5.97 18.94
N ALA A 205 8.95 7.09 18.83
CA ALA A 205 9.33 7.90 19.97
C ALA A 205 8.14 8.65 20.61
N TYR A 206 7.19 9.08 19.78
CA TYR A 206 5.95 9.69 20.24
C TYR A 206 5.08 8.70 21.02
N GLU A 207 4.95 7.45 20.58
CA GLU A 207 4.23 6.41 21.34
C GLU A 207 4.94 6.07 22.67
N ALA A 208 6.27 6.02 22.64
CA ALA A 208 7.10 5.75 23.81
C ALA A 208 6.98 6.79 24.93
N ARG A 209 6.49 8.01 24.65
CA ARG A 209 6.38 9.08 25.66
C ARG A 209 5.47 8.72 26.85
N GLY A 210 4.55 7.77 26.66
CA GLY A 210 3.60 7.31 27.66
C GLY A 210 4.08 6.15 28.56
N GLY A 211 5.32 5.66 28.41
CA GLY A 211 5.79 4.50 29.18
C GLY A 211 7.29 4.25 29.11
N THR A 212 7.72 3.09 29.63
CA THR A 212 9.13 2.66 29.60
C THR A 212 9.43 1.94 28.29
N SER A 213 9.74 2.69 27.22
CA SER A 213 10.25 2.09 25.98
C SER A 213 11.78 2.02 26.05
N GLY A 214 12.31 0.91 26.57
CA GLY A 214 13.76 0.69 26.66
C GLY A 214 14.48 0.55 25.30
N ALA A 215 13.74 0.55 24.19
CA ALA A 215 14.28 0.38 22.84
C ALA A 215 14.38 1.70 22.04
N VAL A 216 13.87 2.82 22.56
CA VAL A 216 13.92 4.11 21.86
C VAL A 216 14.97 5.01 22.49
N PRO A 217 15.90 5.59 21.71
CA PRO A 217 16.86 6.56 22.23
C PRO A 217 16.16 7.75 22.91
N GLU A 218 16.66 8.16 24.08
CA GLU A 218 16.06 9.25 24.88
C GLU A 218 15.96 10.56 24.09
N ARG A 219 16.98 10.86 23.27
CA ARG A 219 17.00 12.01 22.37
C ARG A 219 15.80 12.04 21.40
N ASN A 220 15.37 10.89 20.91
CA ASN A 220 14.21 10.82 20.00
C ASN A 220 12.91 11.14 20.74
N VAL A 221 12.80 10.69 22.00
CA VAL A 221 11.64 10.99 22.85
C VAL A 221 11.59 12.48 23.19
N GLU A 222 12.73 13.11 23.43
CA GLU A 222 12.83 14.57 23.61
C GLU A 222 12.34 15.31 22.36
N LEU A 223 12.87 14.98 21.17
CA LEU A 223 12.40 15.57 19.90
C LEU A 223 10.90 15.33 19.66
N ALA A 224 10.38 14.15 19.99
CA ALA A 224 8.96 13.86 19.88
C ALA A 224 8.09 14.71 20.83
N ARG A 225 8.60 15.08 22.02
CA ARG A 225 7.93 16.01 22.93
C ARG A 225 7.99 17.45 22.41
N GLU A 226 9.13 17.88 21.89
CA GLU A 226 9.29 19.21 21.27
C GLU A 226 8.28 19.42 20.13
N HIS A 227 8.00 18.36 19.36
CA HIS A 227 7.07 18.38 18.24
C HIS A 227 5.71 17.71 18.52
N GLU A 228 5.29 17.61 19.79
CA GLU A 228 4.07 16.88 20.19
C GLU A 228 2.83 17.36 19.43
N GLY A 229 2.63 18.67 19.26
CA GLY A 229 1.46 19.21 18.55
C GLY A 229 1.39 18.73 17.09
N ARG A 230 2.53 18.71 16.40
CA ARG A 230 2.61 18.26 15.01
C ARG A 230 2.43 16.74 14.88
N LEU A 231 2.97 15.98 15.84
CA LEU A 231 2.80 14.52 15.88
C LEU A 231 1.36 14.13 16.21
N ALA A 232 0.69 14.93 17.06
CA ALA A 232 -0.74 14.79 17.30
C ALA A 232 -1.54 15.03 16.01
N GLU A 233 -1.22 16.05 15.21
CA GLU A 233 -1.86 16.26 13.89
C GLU A 233 -1.64 15.10 12.92
N LEU A 234 -0.49 14.42 12.97
CA LEU A 234 -0.23 13.22 12.16
C LEU A 234 -1.05 12.00 12.62
N GLN A 235 -1.36 11.91 13.91
CA GLN A 235 -2.20 10.82 14.46
C GLN A 235 -3.69 11.14 14.44
N ASP A 236 -4.06 12.42 14.47
CA ASP A 236 -5.44 12.84 14.57
C ASP A 236 -6.17 12.50 13.27
N LYS A 237 -6.86 11.36 13.31
CA LYS A 237 -7.96 11.09 12.40
C LYS A 237 -9.08 12.03 12.81
N GLN A 238 -9.14 13.22 12.23
CA GLN A 238 -10.23 14.17 12.52
C GLN A 238 -11.59 13.53 12.21
N LYS A 239 -12.21 12.80 13.16
CA LYS A 239 -13.59 12.27 13.11
C LYS A 239 -14.09 11.83 11.71
N GLY A 240 -13.29 11.08 10.95
CA GLY A 240 -13.62 10.63 9.58
C GLY A 240 -12.62 11.10 8.52
N GLY A 241 -11.93 12.21 8.79
CA GLY A 241 -11.02 12.93 7.91
C GLY A 241 -9.72 12.22 7.58
N THR A 242 -9.29 12.35 6.31
CA THR A 242 -7.89 12.14 5.93
C THR A 242 -7.05 13.30 6.47
N GLY A 243 -6.07 13.03 7.33
CA GLY A 243 -5.15 14.04 7.88
C GLY A 243 -3.73 13.95 7.30
N LYS A 244 -2.83 14.84 7.74
CA LYS A 244 -1.40 14.87 7.33
C LYS A 244 -0.68 13.53 7.51
N GLY A 245 -1.12 12.69 8.46
CA GLY A 245 -0.62 11.31 8.62
C GLY A 245 -0.75 10.44 7.36
N ALA A 246 -1.68 10.75 6.47
CA ALA A 246 -1.85 10.05 5.19
C ALA A 246 -0.64 10.21 4.27
N VAL A 247 0.09 11.32 4.33
CA VAL A 247 1.31 11.53 3.54
C VAL A 247 2.37 10.49 3.92
N LEU A 248 2.60 10.30 5.23
CA LEU A 248 3.53 9.29 5.72
C LEU A 248 3.05 7.88 5.38
N GLY A 249 1.76 7.59 5.55
CA GLY A 249 1.17 6.31 5.17
C GLY A 249 1.33 5.98 3.68
N LEU A 250 1.08 6.94 2.81
CA LEU A 250 1.31 6.81 1.37
C LEU A 250 2.78 6.59 1.05
N ALA A 251 3.70 7.35 1.66
CA ALA A 251 5.13 7.17 1.46
C ALA A 251 5.61 5.75 1.82
N PHE A 252 5.09 5.15 2.90
CA PHE A 252 5.39 3.75 3.25
C PHE A 252 4.96 2.75 2.17
N VAL A 253 3.82 2.98 1.52
CA VAL A 253 3.32 2.12 0.45
C VAL A 253 4.10 2.33 -0.84
N LEU A 254 4.43 3.58 -1.16
CA LEU A 254 5.04 3.99 -2.42
C LEU A 254 6.55 3.75 -2.46
N PHE A 255 7.22 3.73 -1.31
CA PHE A 255 8.65 3.52 -1.17
C PHE A 255 8.95 2.33 -0.25
N PRO A 256 8.55 1.10 -0.64
CA PRO A 256 8.71 -0.07 0.20
C PRO A 256 10.19 -0.34 0.45
N ARG A 257 10.56 -0.41 1.72
CA ARG A 257 11.92 -0.70 2.18
C ARG A 257 11.91 -2.03 2.93
N PRO A 258 12.49 -3.12 2.35
CA PRO A 258 12.46 -4.43 2.96
C PRO A 258 13.25 -4.49 4.28
N ASP A 259 14.22 -3.59 4.46
CA ASP A 259 15.02 -3.42 5.67
C ASP A 259 14.31 -2.60 6.77
N LEU A 260 13.25 -1.87 6.41
CA LEU A 260 12.37 -1.13 7.31
C LEU A 260 11.07 -1.89 7.62
N MET A 261 11.00 -3.19 7.29
CA MET A 261 9.83 -4.05 7.56
C MET A 261 9.43 -3.98 9.05
N ILE A 262 8.43 -3.14 9.28
CA ILE A 262 7.49 -3.01 10.40
C ILE A 262 8.14 -3.23 11.78
N PRO A 263 8.61 -2.16 12.45
CA PRO A 263 8.75 -2.21 13.90
C PRO A 263 7.38 -2.61 14.50
N ALA A 264 7.37 -3.60 15.38
CA ALA A 264 6.16 -4.08 16.06
C ALA A 264 5.33 -2.88 16.58
N GLY A 265 4.11 -2.70 16.07
CA GLY A 265 3.24 -1.54 16.37
C GLY A 265 2.70 -0.80 15.14
N MET A 266 3.33 -0.91 13.97
CA MET A 266 2.78 -0.36 12.72
C MET A 266 1.57 -1.15 12.17
N ASP A 267 1.35 -2.38 12.65
CA ASP A 267 0.15 -3.19 12.38
C ASP A 267 -1.14 -2.45 12.77
N THR A 268 -1.06 -1.59 13.79
CA THR A 268 -2.19 -0.78 14.26
C THR A 268 -2.52 0.37 13.31
N LEU A 269 -1.51 0.96 12.64
CA LEU A 269 -1.73 1.95 11.57
C LEU A 269 -2.25 1.28 10.29
N TRP A 270 -1.68 0.14 9.90
CA TRP A 270 -2.09 -0.62 8.71
C TRP A 270 -3.49 -1.21 8.81
N ARG A 271 -3.88 -1.80 9.96
CA ARG A 271 -5.26 -2.26 10.19
C ARG A 271 -6.29 -1.15 10.24
N SER A 272 -5.84 0.11 10.35
CA SER A 272 -6.72 1.27 10.47
C SER A 272 -6.90 2.03 9.15
N THR A 273 -6.23 1.57 8.08
CA THR A 273 -6.33 2.10 6.70
C THR A 273 -6.99 1.09 5.75
N GLN A 274 -7.32 -0.12 6.23
CA GLN A 274 -8.29 -1.03 5.62
C GLN A 274 -9.64 -0.87 6.29
#